data_AF-A0A2M7NW22-F1
#
_entry.id   AF-A0A2M7NW22-F1
#
_cell.length_a   1.000
_cell.length_b   1.000
_cell.length_c   1.000
_cell.angle_alpha   90.00
_cell.angle_beta   90.00
_cell.angle_gamma   90.00
#
_symmetry.space_group_name_H-M   'P 1'
#
loop_
_entity.id
_entity.type
_entity.pdbx_description
1 polymer ?
#
loop_
_entity_poly.entity_id
_entity_poly.type
_entity_poly.pdbx_seq_one_letter_code
_entity_poly.pdbx_strand_id
1 'polypeptide(L)'
;TPGRFFIFMRKPLFDPRPGNDYVMSNILQRHRLLKFFDSSLPAAVFASHIHGYNYAKRGGTEYFITGGAGAHLRMENAFYHFINVEIDNGKVKYSTVKVSNFPDFRWLVYFAFNVLILAGIIIATKSER
;
A
#
# COMPACT_ATOMS: atom_id res chain seq x y z
N THR A 1 21.40 7.74 15.71
CA THR A 1 20.16 8.51 15.51
C THR A 1 19.31 7.83 14.46
N PRO A 2 17.96 7.81 14.59
CA PRO A 2 17.10 7.39 13.48
C PRO A 2 17.46 8.17 12.21
N GLY A 3 17.28 7.54 11.05
CA GLY A 3 17.46 8.21 9.77
C GLY A 3 16.63 9.49 9.69
N ARG A 4 17.13 10.50 8.98
CA ARG A 4 16.48 11.82 8.91
C ARG A 4 15.55 11.99 7.71
N PHE A 5 15.42 10.96 6.88
CA PHE A 5 14.71 11.02 5.62
C PHE A 5 14.10 9.67 5.26
N PHE A 6 13.08 9.71 4.40
CA PHE A 6 12.40 8.54 3.86
C PHE A 6 12.72 8.39 2.38
N ILE A 7 12.61 7.17 1.88
CA ILE A 7 12.78 6.86 0.46
C ILE A 7 11.51 6.21 -0.05
N PHE A 8 11.01 6.69 -1.19
CA PHE A 8 9.86 6.12 -1.88
C PHE A 8 10.31 5.66 -3.26
N MET A 9 10.05 4.40 -3.57
CA MET A 9 10.42 3.82 -4.85
C MET A 9 9.37 2.82 -5.32
N ARG A 10 9.29 2.56 -6.62
CA ARG A 10 8.34 1.56 -7.13
C ARG A 10 8.79 0.15 -6.78
N LYS A 11 9.97 -0.25 -7.25
CA LYS A 11 10.50 -1.62 -7.11
C LYS A 11 11.28 -1.77 -5.80
N PRO A 12 11.01 -2.80 -4.99
CA PRO A 12 11.79 -3.05 -3.79
C PRO A 12 13.20 -3.51 -4.15
N LEU A 13 14.09 -3.54 -3.15
CA LEU A 13 15.46 -4.07 -3.27
C LEU A 13 15.55 -5.56 -2.87
N PHE A 14 14.51 -6.08 -2.22
CA PHE A 14 14.42 -7.45 -1.74
C PHE A 14 13.03 -8.00 -2.04
N ASP A 15 12.94 -9.26 -2.46
CA ASP A 15 11.67 -9.98 -2.58
C ASP A 15 11.46 -10.79 -1.30
N PRO A 16 10.35 -10.60 -0.56
CA PRO A 16 10.09 -11.38 0.65
C PRO A 16 9.55 -12.78 0.34
N ARG A 17 9.22 -13.10 -0.91
CA ARG A 17 8.63 -14.39 -1.29
C ARG A 17 9.73 -15.41 -1.60
N PRO A 18 9.75 -16.60 -0.97
CA PRO A 18 10.78 -17.60 -1.20
C PRO A 18 10.95 -17.94 -2.70
N GLY A 19 12.19 -17.98 -3.17
CA GLY A 19 12.53 -18.33 -4.56
C GLY A 19 12.17 -17.28 -5.63
N ASN A 20 11.68 -16.10 -5.23
CA ASN A 20 11.33 -15.02 -6.17
C ASN A 20 12.40 -13.91 -6.20
N ASP A 21 12.48 -13.18 -7.32
CA ASP A 21 13.35 -11.99 -7.48
C ASP A 21 12.62 -10.87 -8.25
N TYR A 22 11.40 -10.51 -7.83
CA TYR A 22 10.59 -9.47 -8.47
C TYR A 22 10.91 -8.07 -7.93
N VAL A 23 12.18 -7.69 -8.05
CA VAL A 23 12.77 -6.49 -7.44
C VAL A 23 13.39 -5.59 -8.51
N MET A 24 14.15 -4.58 -8.07
CA MET A 24 14.98 -3.77 -8.96
C MET A 24 15.91 -4.66 -9.81
N SER A 25 15.69 -4.66 -11.13
CA SER A 25 16.33 -5.61 -12.07
C SER A 25 17.78 -5.29 -12.38
N ASN A 26 18.17 -4.02 -12.36
CA ASN A 26 19.57 -3.64 -12.58
C ASN A 26 20.39 -3.92 -11.30
N ILE A 27 21.13 -5.03 -11.31
CA ILE A 27 21.89 -5.52 -10.16
C ILE A 27 22.95 -4.51 -9.71
N LEU A 28 23.65 -3.85 -10.65
CA LEU A 28 24.69 -2.87 -10.33
C LEU A 28 24.10 -1.64 -9.63
N GLN A 29 22.98 -1.12 -10.13
CA GLN A 29 22.29 -0.01 -9.49
C GLN A 29 21.67 -0.42 -8.14
N ARG A 30 21.08 -1.61 -8.05
CA ARG A 30 20.56 -2.18 -6.80
C ARG A 30 21.66 -2.23 -5.75
N HIS A 31 22.85 -2.71 -6.10
CA HIS A 31 23.99 -2.81 -5.19
C HIS A 31 24.52 -1.42 -4.78
N ARG A 32 24.66 -0.48 -5.73
CA ARG A 32 25.05 0.91 -5.41
C ARG A 32 24.07 1.57 -4.44
N LEU A 33 22.78 1.34 -4.64
CA LEU A 33 21.73 1.92 -3.79
C LEU A 33 21.70 1.28 -2.41
N LEU A 34 21.88 -0.04 -2.31
CA LEU A 34 22.04 -0.74 -1.03
C LEU A 34 23.23 -0.18 -0.25
N LYS A 35 24.39 -0.02 -0.89
CA LYS A 35 25.57 0.58 -0.25
C LYS A 35 25.31 2.00 0.22
N PHE A 36 24.55 2.78 -0.53
CA PHE A 36 24.12 4.12 -0.11
C PHE A 36 23.17 4.05 1.09
N PHE A 37 22.24 3.10 1.16
CA PHE A 37 21.32 2.96 2.31
C PHE A 37 22.06 2.51 3.57
N ASP A 38 23.05 1.62 3.42
CA ASP A 38 23.88 1.16 4.54
C ASP A 38 24.72 2.30 5.13
N SER A 39 25.18 3.26 4.31
CA SER A 39 25.98 4.40 4.78
C SER A 39 25.15 5.60 5.24
N SER A 40 24.00 5.85 4.62
CA SER A 40 23.15 7.02 4.89
C SER A 40 22.04 6.76 5.90
N LEU A 41 21.68 5.49 6.13
CA LEU A 41 20.70 5.01 7.10
C LEU A 41 19.38 5.78 7.04
N PRO A 42 18.60 5.69 5.94
CA PRO A 42 17.26 6.27 5.88
C PRO A 42 16.36 5.72 7.00
N ALA A 43 15.37 6.50 7.42
CA ALA A 43 14.41 6.08 8.45
C ALA A 43 13.57 4.90 7.95
N ALA A 44 13.09 4.99 6.71
CA ALA A 44 12.42 3.90 6.03
C ALA A 44 12.53 4.01 4.51
N VAL A 45 12.37 2.86 3.85
CA VAL A 45 12.24 2.70 2.41
C VAL A 45 10.88 2.06 2.10
N PHE A 46 10.07 2.73 1.30
CA PHE A 46 8.74 2.28 0.90
C PHE A 46 8.73 1.86 -0.58
N ALA A 47 8.19 0.67 -0.86
CA ALA A 47 8.02 0.13 -2.20
C ALA A 47 6.63 -0.47 -2.46
N SER A 48 6.16 -0.51 -3.71
CA SER A 48 4.79 -0.92 -4.04
C SER A 48 4.66 -1.99 -5.14
N HIS A 49 5.75 -2.35 -5.82
CA HIS A 49 5.73 -3.25 -6.98
C HIS A 49 5.20 -4.66 -6.71
N ILE A 50 5.48 -5.19 -5.51
CA ILE A 50 4.94 -6.46 -5.05
C ILE A 50 3.62 -6.14 -4.36
N HIS A 51 2.50 -6.62 -4.92
CA HIS A 51 1.16 -6.29 -4.44
C HIS A 51 0.85 -7.05 -3.15
N GLY A 52 1.19 -6.46 -2.01
CA GLY A 52 0.95 -7.00 -0.68
C GLY A 52 1.63 -6.14 0.37
N TYR A 53 1.57 -6.61 1.61
CA TYR A 53 2.27 -6.01 2.74
C TYR A 53 3.49 -6.86 3.10
N ASN A 54 4.65 -6.22 3.25
CA ASN A 54 5.78 -6.80 3.94
C ASN A 54 6.53 -5.74 4.74
N TYR A 55 7.07 -6.15 5.88
CA TYR A 55 7.96 -5.34 6.69
C TYR A 55 9.21 -6.13 7.01
N ALA A 56 10.36 -5.48 6.90
CA ALA A 56 11.63 -6.01 7.35
C ALA A 56 12.52 -4.87 7.86
N LYS A 57 13.18 -5.09 8.99
CA LYS A 57 14.25 -4.23 9.45
C LYS A 57 15.58 -4.79 8.98
N ARG A 58 16.39 -3.99 8.27
CA ARG A 58 17.74 -4.39 7.83
C ARG A 58 18.73 -3.32 8.25
N GLY A 59 19.65 -3.70 9.14
CA GLY A 59 20.53 -2.74 9.82
C GLY A 59 19.71 -1.70 10.57
N GLY A 60 19.98 -0.41 10.29
CA GLY A 60 19.26 0.72 10.89
C GLY A 60 18.03 1.21 10.11
N THR A 61 17.69 0.59 8.98
CA THR A 61 16.64 1.06 8.06
C THR A 61 15.41 0.15 8.10
N GLU A 62 14.22 0.76 8.16
CA GLU A 62 12.95 0.03 8.02
C GLU A 62 12.58 -0.12 6.53
N TYR A 63 12.21 -1.32 6.09
CA TYR A 63 11.78 -1.59 4.71
C TYR A 63 10.33 -2.01 4.69
N PHE A 64 9.52 -1.30 3.89
CA PHE A 64 8.12 -1.59 3.70
C PHE A 64 7.81 -1.89 2.24
N ILE A 65 7.08 -2.98 2.03
CA ILE A 65 6.35 -3.21 0.79
C ILE A 65 4.88 -2.95 1.09
N THR A 66 4.28 -2.01 0.36
CA THR A 66 2.90 -1.57 0.47
C THR A 66 2.29 -1.39 -0.92
N GLY A 67 2.10 -2.52 -1.60
CA GLY A 67 1.56 -2.58 -2.95
C GLY A 67 0.13 -3.08 -3.02
N GLY A 68 -0.58 -2.75 -4.10
CA GLY A 68 -1.84 -3.40 -4.46
C GLY A 68 -3.12 -2.77 -3.89
N ALA A 69 -3.05 -1.60 -3.25
CA ALA A 69 -4.22 -0.85 -2.76
C ALA A 69 -5.12 -0.33 -3.92
N GLY A 70 -5.79 -1.24 -4.63
CA GLY A 70 -6.56 -1.02 -5.86
C GLY A 70 -6.29 -2.02 -7.00
N ALA A 71 -5.44 -3.04 -6.77
CA ALA A 71 -5.10 -4.06 -7.75
C ALA A 71 -5.07 -5.47 -7.12
N HIS A 72 -5.06 -6.50 -7.94
CA HIS A 72 -4.95 -7.89 -7.46
C HIS A 72 -3.70 -8.09 -6.60
N LEU A 73 -3.89 -8.65 -5.41
CA LEU A 73 -2.82 -8.98 -4.48
C LEU A 73 -2.03 -10.21 -4.96
N ARG A 74 -0.72 -10.23 -4.72
CA ARG A 74 0.27 -11.19 -5.25
C ARG A 74 1.18 -11.80 -4.17
N MET A 75 0.75 -11.70 -2.92
CA MET A 75 1.38 -12.35 -1.78
C MET A 75 0.35 -13.22 -1.07
N GLU A 76 0.81 -14.31 -0.50
CA GLU A 76 -0.01 -15.14 0.38
C GLU A 76 -0.46 -14.32 1.60
N ASN A 77 -1.73 -14.47 2.00
CA ASN A 77 -2.34 -13.72 3.12
C ASN A 77 -2.28 -12.18 2.97
N ALA A 78 -2.15 -11.67 1.74
CA ALA A 78 -2.18 -10.24 1.48
C ALA A 78 -3.55 -9.64 1.79
N PHE A 79 -3.55 -8.38 2.19
CA PHE A 79 -4.74 -7.58 2.44
C PHE A 79 -4.55 -6.17 1.90
N TYR A 80 -5.66 -5.51 1.57
CA TYR A 80 -5.63 -4.11 1.17
C TYR A 80 -5.31 -3.26 2.40
N HIS A 81 -4.38 -2.34 2.25
CA HIS A 81 -3.88 -1.53 3.36
C HIS A 81 -3.23 -0.25 2.87
N PHE A 82 -3.01 0.65 3.82
CA PHE A 82 -2.03 1.72 3.72
C PHE A 82 -1.16 1.72 4.99
N ILE A 83 -0.03 2.42 4.92
CA ILE A 83 0.84 2.64 6.09
C ILE A 83 0.62 4.07 6.56
N ASN A 84 0.19 4.22 7.81
CA ASN A 84 0.19 5.50 8.50
C ASN A 84 1.58 5.74 9.11
N VAL A 85 2.18 6.89 8.80
CA VAL A 85 3.49 7.30 9.29
C VAL A 85 3.30 8.51 10.17
N GLU A 86 3.54 8.34 11.47
CA GLU A 86 3.41 9.38 12.48
C GLU A 86 4.81 9.80 12.94
N ILE A 87 5.05 11.11 12.99
CA ILE A 87 6.33 11.69 13.39
C ILE A 87 6.08 12.60 14.59
N ASP A 88 6.68 12.28 15.73
CA ASP A 88 6.59 13.05 16.97
C ASP A 88 7.97 13.21 17.60
N ASN A 89 8.43 14.46 17.78
CA ASN A 89 9.72 14.80 18.41
C ASN A 89 10.91 13.96 17.90
N GLY A 90 10.97 13.72 16.60
CA GLY A 90 12.02 12.92 15.94
C GLY A 90 11.88 11.40 16.09
N LYS A 91 10.83 10.92 16.75
CA LYS A 91 10.43 9.50 16.75
C LYS A 91 9.47 9.26 15.60
N VAL A 92 9.68 8.16 14.88
CA VAL A 92 8.81 7.73 13.78
C VAL A 92 8.08 6.47 14.20
N LYS A 93 6.76 6.48 14.06
CA LYS A 93 5.89 5.33 14.29
C LYS A 93 5.20 4.95 12.98
N TYR A 94 5.26 3.67 12.66
CA TYR A 94 4.61 3.10 11.48
C TYR A 94 3.43 2.25 11.95
N SER A 95 2.26 2.43 11.32
CA SER A 95 1.07 1.64 11.63
C SER A 95 0.40 1.18 10.34
N THR A 96 0.21 -0.13 10.21
CA THR A 96 -0.46 -0.72 9.05
C THR A 96 -1.97 -0.68 9.26
N VAL A 97 -2.68 0.05 8.41
CA VAL A 97 -4.13 0.18 8.48
C VAL A 97 -4.76 -0.66 7.38
N LYS A 98 -5.52 -1.68 7.77
CA LYS A 98 -6.25 -2.54 6.83
C LYS A 98 -7.47 -1.80 6.29
N VAL A 99 -7.72 -1.97 5.00
CA VAL A 99 -8.89 -1.42 4.30
C VAL A 99 -9.81 -2.58 3.92
N SER A 100 -11.11 -2.44 4.18
CA SER A 100 -12.08 -3.45 3.75
C SER A 100 -12.31 -3.37 2.25
N ASN A 101 -12.49 -4.53 1.62
CA ASN A 101 -12.84 -4.62 0.19
C ASN A 101 -14.34 -4.45 -0.05
N PHE A 102 -15.11 -4.50 1.02
CA PHE A 102 -16.55 -4.41 0.95
C PHE A 102 -16.99 -3.03 1.38
N PRO A 103 -17.96 -2.44 0.66
CA PRO A 103 -18.67 -1.29 1.16
C PRO A 103 -19.30 -1.63 2.51
N ASP A 104 -19.32 -0.67 3.42
CA ASP A 104 -20.03 -0.85 4.67
C ASP A 104 -21.55 -0.95 4.43
N PHE A 105 -22.28 -1.34 5.48
CA PHE A 105 -23.74 -1.46 5.40
C PHE A 105 -24.42 -0.14 5.01
N ARG A 106 -23.83 1.01 5.38
CA ARG A 106 -24.38 2.33 5.05
C ARG A 106 -24.30 2.58 3.55
N TRP A 107 -23.19 2.24 2.93
CA TRP A 107 -23.04 2.30 1.47
C TRP A 107 -24.10 1.44 0.77
N LEU A 108 -24.35 0.22 1.26
CA LEU A 108 -25.39 -0.65 0.68
C LEU A 108 -26.78 -0.02 0.77
N VAL A 109 -27.11 0.58 1.92
CA VAL A 109 -28.38 1.29 2.12
C VAL A 109 -28.49 2.48 1.17
N TYR A 110 -27.45 3.31 1.05
CA TYR A 110 -27.45 4.44 0.13
C TYR A 110 -27.56 4.00 -1.33
N PHE A 111 -26.85 2.95 -1.72
CA PHE A 111 -26.93 2.39 -3.06
C PHE A 111 -28.36 1.92 -3.37
N ALA A 112 -28.98 1.14 -2.47
CA ALA A 112 -30.36 0.68 -2.64
C ALA A 112 -31.34 1.86 -2.73
N PHE A 113 -31.19 2.87 -1.87
CA PHE A 113 -32.02 4.07 -1.91
C PHE A 113 -31.89 4.84 -3.24
N ASN A 114 -30.67 5.00 -3.76
CA ASN A 114 -30.44 5.62 -5.06
C ASN A 114 -31.07 4.81 -6.21
N VAL A 115 -30.97 3.48 -6.17
CA VAL A 115 -31.64 2.60 -7.15
C VAL A 115 -33.16 2.75 -7.10
N LEU A 116 -33.75 2.85 -5.89
CA LEU A 116 -35.19 3.06 -5.72
C LEU A 116 -35.65 4.42 -6.24
N ILE A 117 -34.88 5.49 -5.99
CA ILE A 117 -35.16 6.82 -6.56
C ILE A 117 -35.15 6.77 -8.09
N LEU A 118 -34.10 6.17 -8.67
CA LEU A 118 -33.97 6.05 -10.13
C LEU A 118 -35.13 5.24 -10.73
N ALA A 119 -35.51 4.13 -10.09
CA ALA A 119 -36.67 3.34 -10.52
C ALA A 119 -37.97 4.16 -10.45
N GLY A 120 -38.18 4.94 -9.38
CA GLY A 120 -39.32 5.83 -9.23
C GLY A 120 -39.40 6.88 -10.34
N ILE A 121 -38.28 7.51 -10.67
CA ILE A 121 -38.19 8.48 -11.79
C ILE A 121 -38.56 7.80 -13.12
N ILE A 122 -38.03 6.61 -13.39
CA ILE A 122 -38.33 5.86 -14.63
C ILE A 122 -39.83 5.50 -14.72
N ILE A 123 -40.44 5.05 -13.63
CA ILE A 123 -41.88 4.71 -13.60
C ILE A 123 -42.73 5.97 -13.83
N ALA A 124 -42.42 7.07 -13.14
CA ALA A 124 -43.16 8.33 -13.30
C ALA A 124 -43.10 8.85 -14.75
N THR A 125 -41.90 8.89 -15.35
CA THR A 125 -41.72 9.34 -16.74
C THR A 125 -42.39 8.42 -17.77
N LYS A 126 -42.58 7.14 -17.47
CA LYS A 126 -43.30 6.20 -18.34
C LYS A 126 -44.83 6.31 -18.18
N SER A 127 -45.31 6.72 -17.01
CA SER A 127 -46.75 6.93 -16.75
C SER A 127 -47.29 8.20 -17.43
N GLU A 128 -46.42 9.14 -17.78
CA GLU A 128 -46.76 10.39 -18.47
C GLU A 128 -46.71 10.28 -20.01
N ARG A 129 -46.43 9.09 -20.57
CA ARG A 129 -46.45 8.78 -22.01
C ARG A 129 -47.58 7.82 -22.34
#